data_AF-A0A7C2PG52-F1
#
_entry.id   AF-A0A7C2PG52-F1
#
_cell.length_a   1.000
_cell.length_b   1.000
_cell.length_c   1.000
_cell.angle_alpha   90.00
_cell.angle_beta   90.00
_cell.angle_gamma   90.00
#
_symmetry.space_group_name_H-M   'P 1'
#
loop_
_entity.id
_entity.type
_entity.pdbx_description
1 polymer ?
#
loop_
_entity_poly.entity_id
_entity_poly.type
_entity_poly.pdbx_seq_one_letter_code
_entity_poly.pdbx_strand_id
1 'polypeptide(L)'
;MLFHGTQSVYHWLETDNIDIEGFLSTCRDSLYGKYLVITSYDRGPLVPSVEQKAIGWRGDYGFMYSPAIDKSLEIPHDEYDEWYLFTKSLEQPLPDLSIFVEVDGFRLRDIESPSAENDPKGAIDYGEFFDLLKEQQDHFWDQLNKIGAETYISHGDHFIFASQDIDLYNQVKLQLE
;
A
#
# COMPACT_ATOMS: atom_id res chain seq x y z
N MET A 1 15.63 5.94 -5.97
CA MET A 1 15.21 7.34 -6.28
C MET A 1 13.92 7.61 -5.50
N LEU A 2 13.60 8.86 -5.16
CA LEU A 2 12.37 9.20 -4.44
C LEU A 2 11.45 10.00 -5.37
N PHE A 3 10.26 9.48 -5.62
CA PHE A 3 9.16 10.19 -6.28
C PHE A 3 8.10 10.51 -5.25
N HIS A 4 7.42 11.64 -5.41
CA HIS A 4 6.34 12.02 -4.50
C HIS A 4 5.40 13.02 -5.14
N GLY A 5 4.19 13.12 -4.61
CA GLY A 5 3.18 14.04 -5.10
C GLY A 5 1.98 14.11 -4.18
N THR A 6 0.90 14.67 -4.71
CA THR A 6 -0.39 14.77 -4.02
C THR A 6 -1.50 14.38 -4.97
N GLN A 7 -2.46 13.60 -4.48
CA GLN A 7 -3.70 13.30 -5.21
C GLN A 7 -4.88 13.44 -4.24
N SER A 8 -5.80 14.35 -4.54
CA SER A 8 -6.90 14.71 -3.63
C SER A 8 -6.36 15.11 -2.24
N VAL A 9 -6.71 14.37 -1.19
CA VAL A 9 -6.27 14.58 0.21
C VAL A 9 -5.02 13.78 0.58
N TYR A 10 -4.51 12.94 -0.31
CA TYR A 10 -3.37 12.07 -0.04
C TYR A 10 -2.06 12.71 -0.49
N HIS A 11 -1.07 12.64 0.38
CA HIS A 11 0.33 12.85 0.07
C HIS A 11 0.98 11.49 -0.17
N TRP A 12 1.63 11.31 -1.31
CA TRP A 12 2.19 10.02 -1.68
C TRP A 12 3.68 10.10 -2.00
N LEU A 13 4.36 8.97 -1.83
CA LEU A 13 5.73 8.75 -2.25
C LEU A 13 5.92 7.33 -2.78
N GLU A 14 6.92 7.18 -3.62
CA GLU A 14 7.34 5.93 -4.25
C GLU A 14 8.87 5.85 -4.22
N THR A 15 9.42 4.72 -3.78
CA THR A 15 10.87 4.50 -3.70
C THR A 15 11.25 3.03 -3.70
N ASP A 16 12.52 2.74 -3.96
CA ASP A 16 13.12 1.39 -3.85
C ASP A 16 14.07 1.30 -2.65
N ASN A 17 14.12 2.35 -1.82
CA ASN A 17 15.15 2.51 -0.79
C ASN A 17 14.77 1.92 0.57
N ILE A 18 13.49 1.59 0.79
CA ILE A 18 12.97 1.00 2.03
C ILE A 18 11.92 -0.06 1.71
N ASP A 19 11.69 -0.96 2.64
CA ASP A 19 10.58 -1.91 2.65
C ASP A 19 9.65 -1.64 3.85
N ILE A 20 8.68 -2.54 4.06
CA ILE A 20 7.75 -2.46 5.18
C ILE A 20 8.45 -2.63 6.54
N GLU A 21 9.51 -3.44 6.63
CA GLU A 21 10.30 -3.59 7.85
C GLU A 21 11.02 -2.27 8.21
N GLY A 22 11.67 -1.64 7.22
CA GLY A 22 12.30 -0.33 7.33
C GLY A 22 11.31 0.75 7.75
N PHE A 23 10.12 0.77 7.16
CA PHE A 23 9.02 1.64 7.59
C PHE A 23 8.64 1.39 9.06
N LEU A 24 8.41 0.14 9.47
CA LEU A 24 8.05 -0.20 10.84
C LEU A 24 9.14 0.20 11.83
N SER A 25 10.41 0.05 11.49
CA SER A 25 11.53 0.37 12.40
C SER A 25 11.56 1.83 12.83
N THR A 26 10.98 2.73 12.03
CA THR A 26 11.02 4.20 12.24
C THR A 26 9.66 4.81 12.54
N CYS A 27 8.59 4.25 11.98
CA CYS A 27 7.25 4.85 11.97
C CYS A 27 6.20 4.02 12.73
N ARG A 28 6.58 2.93 13.42
CA ARG A 28 5.63 2.08 14.16
C ARG A 28 4.77 2.84 15.16
N ASP A 29 5.33 3.83 15.86
CA ASP A 29 4.59 4.59 16.86
C ASP A 29 3.41 5.36 16.26
N SER A 30 3.54 5.77 15.00
CA SER A 30 2.51 6.49 14.25
C SER A 30 1.35 5.59 13.78
N LEU A 31 1.47 4.28 14.00
CA LEU A 31 0.39 3.30 13.78
C LEU A 31 -0.52 3.14 15.00
N TYR A 32 -0.11 3.61 16.18
CA TYR A 32 -0.86 3.37 17.42
C TYR A 32 -2.26 4.00 17.39
N GLY A 33 -3.23 3.22 17.87
CA GLY A 33 -4.65 3.59 17.85
C GLY A 33 -5.32 3.43 16.47
N LYS A 34 -4.56 3.14 15.41
CA LYS A 34 -5.09 2.84 14.08
C LYS A 34 -5.43 1.36 13.96
N TYR A 35 -6.14 1.01 12.89
CA TYR A 35 -6.56 -0.34 12.56
C TYR A 35 -5.98 -0.71 11.21
N LEU A 36 -5.28 -1.84 11.13
CA LEU A 36 -4.63 -2.32 9.92
C LEU A 36 -5.48 -3.38 9.25
N VAL A 37 -5.55 -3.30 7.92
CA VAL A 37 -6.02 -4.36 7.04
C VAL A 37 -4.87 -4.75 6.14
N ILE A 38 -4.52 -6.02 6.16
CA ILE A 38 -3.54 -6.62 5.25
C ILE A 38 -4.33 -7.32 4.15
N THR A 39 -3.96 -7.07 2.89
CA THR A 39 -4.68 -7.57 1.72
C THR A 39 -3.89 -8.56 0.87
N SER A 40 -2.56 -8.60 1.01
CA SER A 40 -1.69 -9.52 0.26
C SER A 40 -0.74 -10.31 1.17
N TYR A 41 -0.45 -11.55 0.76
CA TYR A 41 0.53 -12.44 1.36
C TYR A 41 0.99 -13.52 0.37
N ASP A 42 2.29 -13.57 0.11
CA ASP A 42 2.88 -14.38 -0.95
C ASP A 42 2.74 -15.91 -0.76
N ARG A 43 2.62 -16.39 0.48
CA ARG A 43 2.67 -17.85 0.78
C ARG A 43 1.31 -18.53 0.89
N GLY A 44 0.24 -17.91 0.41
CA GLY A 44 -1.07 -18.55 0.26
C GLY A 44 -2.19 -17.84 1.01
N PRO A 45 -3.19 -18.56 1.55
CA PRO A 45 -4.36 -17.91 2.12
C PRO A 45 -4.02 -17.02 3.30
N LEU A 46 -4.42 -15.75 3.21
CA LEU A 46 -4.24 -14.76 4.26
C LEU A 46 -5.24 -15.03 5.41
N VAL A 47 -4.86 -15.94 6.31
CA VAL A 47 -5.69 -16.36 7.45
C VAL A 47 -4.88 -16.23 8.73
N PRO A 48 -5.40 -15.52 9.76
CA PRO A 48 -4.66 -15.40 11.01
C PRO A 48 -4.50 -16.76 11.72
N SER A 49 -3.36 -16.95 12.37
CA SER A 49 -3.07 -18.09 13.23
C SER A 49 -3.99 -18.13 14.45
N VAL A 50 -3.95 -19.24 15.21
CA VAL A 50 -4.74 -19.35 16.46
C VAL A 50 -4.30 -18.30 17.48
N GLU A 51 -3.00 -18.04 17.56
CA GLU A 51 -2.38 -17.06 18.45
C GLU A 51 -2.78 -15.63 18.05
N GLN A 52 -2.74 -15.32 16.74
CA GLN A 52 -3.17 -14.03 16.22
C GLN A 52 -4.67 -13.80 16.48
N LYS A 53 -5.51 -14.82 16.30
CA LYS A 53 -6.94 -14.74 16.65
C LYS A 53 -7.15 -14.51 18.15
N ALA A 54 -6.34 -15.14 19.00
CA ALA A 54 -6.44 -14.99 20.45
C ALA A 54 -6.14 -13.55 20.92
N ILE A 55 -5.32 -12.79 20.18
CA ILE A 55 -5.03 -11.39 20.46
C ILE A 55 -5.91 -10.41 19.64
N GLY A 56 -6.92 -10.91 18.93
CA GLY A 56 -7.96 -10.10 18.30
C GLY A 56 -7.84 -9.90 16.80
N TRP A 57 -6.87 -10.51 16.11
CA TRP A 57 -6.86 -10.52 14.65
C TRP A 57 -8.06 -11.31 14.11
N ARG A 58 -8.67 -10.82 13.04
CA ARG A 58 -9.75 -11.51 12.32
C ARG A 58 -9.36 -11.70 10.85
N GLY A 59 -9.87 -12.77 10.25
CA GLY A 59 -9.69 -13.04 8.83
C GLY A 59 -11.07 -13.11 8.18
N ASP A 60 -11.33 -12.21 7.23
CA ASP A 60 -12.62 -12.09 6.55
C ASP A 60 -12.41 -11.73 5.07
N TYR A 61 -13.13 -12.42 4.17
CA TYR A 61 -13.05 -12.18 2.70
C TYR A 61 -11.64 -12.24 2.11
N GLY A 62 -10.75 -13.04 2.69
CA GLY A 62 -9.36 -13.15 2.22
C GLY A 62 -8.43 -12.05 2.75
N PHE A 63 -8.91 -11.19 3.66
CA PHE A 63 -8.13 -10.12 4.28
C PHE A 63 -7.92 -10.36 5.77
N MET A 64 -6.80 -9.87 6.31
CA MET A 64 -6.50 -9.89 7.74
C MET A 64 -6.72 -8.52 8.34
N TYR A 65 -7.50 -8.44 9.42
CA TYR A 65 -7.79 -7.19 10.11
C TYR A 65 -7.24 -7.25 11.52
N SER A 66 -6.51 -6.21 11.90
CA SER A 66 -5.94 -6.09 13.22
C SER A 66 -6.99 -5.60 14.25
N PRO A 67 -6.79 -5.89 15.54
CA PRO A 67 -7.35 -5.03 16.59
C PRO A 67 -6.72 -3.62 16.50
N ALA A 68 -7.13 -2.70 17.38
CA ALA A 68 -6.43 -1.42 17.48
C ALA A 68 -4.94 -1.66 17.77
N ILE A 69 -4.05 -1.03 17.01
CA ILE A 69 -2.62 -1.24 17.15
C ILE A 69 -2.14 -0.57 18.43
N ASP A 70 -1.39 -1.31 19.23
CA ASP A 70 -0.67 -0.79 20.39
C ASP A 70 0.78 -1.31 20.40
N LYS A 71 1.52 -0.96 21.46
CA LYS A 71 2.93 -1.35 21.63
C LYS A 71 3.15 -2.85 21.72
N SER A 72 2.14 -3.60 22.17
CA SER A 72 2.21 -5.04 22.39
C SER A 72 1.76 -5.85 21.18
N LEU A 73 1.00 -5.23 20.26
CA LEU A 73 0.53 -5.91 19.07
C LEU A 73 1.70 -6.21 18.13
N GLU A 74 1.91 -7.49 17.87
CA GLU A 74 2.79 -7.96 16.82
C GLU A 74 2.10 -7.76 15.46
N ILE A 75 2.77 -7.04 14.56
CA ILE A 75 2.29 -6.73 13.22
C ILE A 75 3.03 -7.69 12.27
N PRO A 76 2.32 -8.61 11.61
CA PRO A 76 2.89 -9.44 10.55
C PRO A 76 3.39 -8.52 9.43
N HIS A 77 4.63 -8.70 8.98
CA HIS A 77 5.26 -7.84 7.98
C HIS A 77 6.14 -8.59 6.99
N ASP A 78 6.81 -9.67 7.44
CA ASP A 78 7.49 -10.58 6.53
C ASP A 78 6.49 -11.18 5.53
N GLU A 79 6.63 -10.83 4.25
CA GLU A 79 5.82 -11.32 3.12
C GLU A 79 4.37 -10.81 3.11
N TYR A 80 4.08 -9.75 3.86
CA TYR A 80 2.76 -9.11 3.89
C TYR A 80 2.83 -7.77 3.17
N ASP A 81 2.61 -7.77 1.87
CA ASP A 81 3.14 -6.72 1.00
C ASP A 81 2.15 -5.57 0.69
N GLU A 82 0.90 -5.63 1.17
CA GLU A 82 -0.08 -4.55 0.98
C GLU A 82 -1.00 -4.32 2.18
N TRP A 83 -0.99 -3.08 2.66
CA TRP A 83 -1.57 -2.63 3.93
C TRP A 83 -2.43 -1.38 3.75
N TYR A 84 -3.57 -1.36 4.45
CA TYR A 84 -4.44 -0.20 4.61
C TYR A 84 -4.65 0.11 6.09
N LEU A 85 -4.47 1.37 6.48
CA LEU A 85 -4.67 1.84 7.85
C LEU A 85 -5.92 2.71 7.95
N PHE A 86 -6.68 2.49 9.00
CA PHE A 86 -7.92 3.20 9.30
C PHE A 86 -7.86 3.85 10.69
N THR A 87 -8.43 5.03 10.82
CA THR A 87 -8.54 5.73 12.12
C THR A 87 -9.65 5.17 13.01
N LYS A 88 -10.50 4.30 12.47
CA LYS A 88 -11.62 3.67 13.16
C LYS A 88 -11.71 2.20 12.79
N SER A 89 -12.23 1.40 13.72
CA SER A 89 -12.50 0.00 13.45
C SER A 89 -13.54 -0.13 12.35
N LEU A 90 -13.31 -1.05 11.42
CA LEU A 90 -14.27 -1.38 10.38
C LEU A 90 -15.38 -2.26 10.96
N GLU A 91 -16.61 -1.73 10.98
CA GLU A 91 -17.81 -2.46 11.42
C GLU A 91 -18.13 -3.65 10.52
N GLN A 92 -17.80 -3.53 9.23
CA GLN A 92 -17.99 -4.57 8.23
C GLN A 92 -16.67 -4.80 7.48
N PRO A 93 -16.36 -6.06 7.10
CA PRO A 93 -15.24 -6.33 6.21
C PRO A 93 -15.37 -5.59 4.88
N LEU A 94 -14.24 -5.27 4.26
CA LEU A 94 -14.22 -4.63 2.94
C LEU A 94 -14.50 -5.70 1.88
N PRO A 95 -15.59 -5.59 1.10
CA PRO A 95 -15.80 -6.48 -0.02
C PRO A 95 -15.03 -5.97 -1.23
N ASP A 96 -14.45 -6.89 -2.00
CA ASP A 96 -14.02 -6.65 -3.39
C ASP A 96 -12.96 -5.55 -3.54
N LEU A 97 -11.83 -5.70 -2.84
CA LEU A 97 -10.64 -4.86 -3.05
C LEU A 97 -9.78 -5.43 -4.16
N SER A 98 -9.29 -4.55 -5.03
CA SER A 98 -8.12 -4.86 -5.85
C SER A 98 -6.87 -4.85 -4.99
N ILE A 99 -5.98 -5.79 -5.29
CA ILE A 99 -4.66 -5.94 -4.67
C ILE A 99 -3.66 -5.37 -5.67
N PHE A 100 -3.16 -4.16 -5.41
CA PHE A 100 -2.32 -3.41 -6.34
C PHE A 100 -0.87 -3.86 -6.30
N VAL A 101 -0.40 -4.40 -5.18
CA VAL A 101 0.94 -5.01 -5.10
C VAL A 101 1.10 -6.20 -6.06
N GLU A 102 0.00 -6.87 -6.42
CA GLU A 102 0.00 -7.98 -7.39
C GLU A 102 -0.05 -7.51 -8.86
N VAL A 103 -0.20 -6.20 -9.11
CA VAL A 103 -0.21 -5.63 -10.45
C VAL A 103 1.22 -5.30 -10.87
N ASP A 104 1.74 -6.07 -11.84
CA ASP A 104 3.09 -5.90 -12.38
C ASP A 104 3.35 -4.47 -12.84
N GLY A 105 4.42 -3.87 -12.33
CA GLY A 105 4.86 -2.51 -12.64
C GLY A 105 4.02 -1.40 -12.01
N PHE A 106 3.09 -1.69 -11.10
CA PHE A 106 2.25 -0.68 -10.45
C PHE A 106 3.08 0.41 -9.77
N ARG A 107 2.70 1.67 -10.01
CA ARG A 107 3.44 2.87 -9.58
C ARG A 107 2.51 4.07 -9.50
N LEU A 108 2.84 5.07 -8.70
CA LEU A 108 2.04 6.30 -8.55
C LEU A 108 2.59 7.47 -9.34
N ARG A 109 3.88 7.46 -9.68
CA ARG A 109 4.45 8.51 -10.54
C ARG A 109 3.85 8.49 -11.93
N ASP A 110 3.80 9.68 -12.54
CA ASP A 110 3.51 9.81 -13.96
C ASP A 110 4.52 9.01 -14.78
N ILE A 111 4.01 8.32 -15.79
CA ILE A 111 4.85 7.57 -16.69
C ILE A 111 5.27 8.49 -17.81
N GLU A 112 6.54 8.91 -17.80
CA GLU A 112 7.10 9.59 -18.96
C GLU A 112 7.10 8.61 -20.14
N SER A 113 6.40 8.95 -21.22
CA SER A 113 6.47 8.15 -22.45
C SER A 113 7.94 8.05 -22.87
N PRO A 114 8.50 6.84 -23.04
CA PRO A 114 9.77 6.69 -23.71
C PRO A 114 9.62 7.36 -25.06
N SER A 115 10.49 8.34 -25.34
CA SER A 115 10.57 8.94 -26.66
C SER A 115 10.66 7.81 -27.69
N ALA A 116 9.76 7.80 -28.68
CA ALA A 116 9.71 6.82 -29.75
C ALA A 116 11.04 6.62 -30.51
N GLU A 117 12.02 7.50 -30.27
CA GLU A 117 13.39 7.43 -30.80
C GLU A 117 14.24 6.28 -30.22
N ASN A 118 13.85 5.64 -29.10
CA ASN A 118 14.64 4.61 -28.43
C ASN A 118 14.10 3.17 -28.56
N ASP A 119 13.03 2.92 -29.32
CA ASP A 119 12.56 1.56 -29.60
C ASP A 119 13.09 1.05 -30.95
N PRO A 120 14.08 0.12 -30.96
CA PRO A 120 14.66 -0.38 -32.20
C PRO A 120 13.74 -1.34 -32.96
N LYS A 121 12.57 -1.75 -32.41
CA LYS A 121 11.77 -2.85 -32.97
C LYS A 121 10.25 -2.70 -32.96
N GLY A 122 9.66 -1.60 -32.48
CA GLY A 122 8.21 -1.34 -32.61
C GLY A 122 7.33 -2.49 -32.11
N ALA A 123 7.83 -3.25 -31.12
CA ALA A 123 7.30 -4.56 -30.74
C ALA A 123 6.35 -4.50 -29.54
N ILE A 124 6.25 -3.34 -28.87
CA ILE A 124 5.35 -3.09 -27.76
C ILE A 124 4.50 -1.88 -28.15
N ASP A 125 3.18 -2.04 -28.18
CA ASP A 125 2.28 -0.89 -28.21
C ASP A 125 2.34 -0.23 -26.83
N TYR A 126 3.30 0.68 -26.68
CA TYR A 126 3.46 1.42 -25.44
C TYR A 126 2.21 2.23 -25.08
N GLY A 127 1.35 2.57 -26.06
CA GLY A 127 0.09 3.26 -25.82
C GLY A 127 -0.86 2.44 -24.96
N GLU A 128 -1.16 1.19 -25.36
CA GLU A 128 -2.04 0.29 -24.61
C GLU A 128 -1.50 0.01 -23.19
N PHE A 129 -0.17 -0.12 -23.05
CA PHE A 129 0.46 -0.32 -21.74
C PHE A 129 0.33 0.90 -20.83
N PHE A 130 0.49 2.12 -21.36
CA PHE A 130 0.32 3.35 -20.57
C PHE A 130 -1.14 3.58 -20.19
N ASP A 131 -2.07 3.31 -21.10
CA ASP A 131 -3.49 3.42 -20.81
C ASP A 131 -3.89 2.46 -19.70
N LEU A 132 -3.41 1.20 -19.74
CA LEU A 132 -3.65 0.23 -18.67
C LEU A 132 -3.10 0.71 -17.31
N LEU A 133 -1.84 1.18 -17.27
CA LEU A 133 -1.26 1.64 -16.00
C LEU A 133 -1.99 2.87 -15.44
N LYS A 134 -2.45 3.76 -16.32
CA LYS A 134 -3.26 4.90 -15.91
C LYS A 134 -4.62 4.47 -15.37
N GLU A 135 -5.29 3.52 -16.02
CA GLU A 135 -6.53 2.92 -15.50
C GLU A 135 -6.32 2.30 -14.11
N GLN A 136 -5.17 1.64 -13.87
CA GLN A 136 -4.84 1.10 -12.54
C GLN A 136 -4.60 2.21 -11.51
N GLN A 137 -3.92 3.30 -11.87
CA GLN A 137 -3.75 4.46 -10.99
C GLN A 137 -5.09 5.10 -10.63
N ASP A 138 -5.96 5.33 -11.62
CA ASP A 138 -7.29 5.90 -11.40
C ASP A 138 -8.12 4.98 -10.49
N HIS A 139 -8.09 3.67 -10.74
CA HIS A 139 -8.76 2.67 -9.90
C HIS A 139 -8.20 2.62 -8.47
N PHE A 140 -6.89 2.74 -8.30
CA PHE A 140 -6.24 2.85 -6.99
C PHE A 140 -6.76 4.04 -6.20
N TRP A 141 -6.77 5.22 -6.81
CA TRP A 141 -7.24 6.42 -6.12
C TRP A 141 -8.74 6.34 -5.82
N ASP A 142 -9.54 5.81 -6.73
CA ASP A 142 -10.97 5.60 -6.50
C ASP A 142 -11.22 4.61 -5.35
N GLN A 143 -10.51 3.48 -5.31
CA GLN A 143 -10.60 2.52 -4.22
C GLN A 143 -10.21 3.16 -2.89
N LEU A 144 -9.05 3.83 -2.84
CA LEU A 144 -8.53 4.43 -1.61
C LEU A 144 -9.48 5.50 -1.05
N ASN A 145 -10.06 6.34 -1.91
CA ASN A 145 -11.08 7.32 -1.54
C ASN A 145 -12.39 6.64 -1.08
N LYS A 146 -12.84 5.60 -1.78
CA LYS A 146 -14.11 4.90 -1.50
C LYS A 146 -14.09 4.17 -0.17
N ILE A 147 -12.98 3.51 0.16
CA ILE A 147 -12.85 2.78 1.43
C ILE A 147 -12.48 3.71 2.59
N GLY A 148 -11.95 4.89 2.30
CA GLY A 148 -11.61 5.89 3.31
C GLY A 148 -10.48 5.45 4.24
N ALA A 149 -9.50 4.70 3.72
CA ALA A 149 -8.29 4.41 4.46
C ALA A 149 -7.52 5.72 4.66
N GLU A 150 -6.94 5.92 5.84
CA GLU A 150 -6.10 7.08 6.10
C GLU A 150 -4.74 6.95 5.40
N THR A 151 -4.20 5.73 5.39
CA THR A 151 -2.88 5.45 4.82
C THR A 151 -2.91 4.13 4.07
N TYR A 152 -2.24 4.10 2.93
CA TYR A 152 -1.89 2.92 2.15
C TYR A 152 -0.37 2.72 2.20
N ILE A 153 0.06 1.47 2.34
CA ILE A 153 1.48 1.08 2.34
C ILE A 153 1.59 -0.22 1.55
N SER A 154 2.49 -0.31 0.59
CA SER A 154 2.82 -1.57 -0.05
C SER A 154 4.29 -1.66 -0.42
N HIS A 155 4.78 -2.88 -0.61
CA HIS A 155 6.11 -3.15 -1.10
C HIS A 155 6.09 -4.32 -2.10
N GLY A 156 5.89 -4.00 -3.38
CA GLY A 156 5.96 -4.94 -4.50
C GLY A 156 7.21 -4.65 -5.32
N ASP A 157 7.01 -4.23 -6.57
CA ASP A 157 8.11 -3.69 -7.39
C ASP A 157 8.72 -2.41 -6.82
N HIS A 158 7.89 -1.63 -6.13
CA HIS A 158 8.25 -0.38 -5.47
C HIS A 158 7.64 -0.32 -4.08
N PHE A 159 8.31 0.35 -3.14
CA PHE A 159 7.67 0.82 -1.92
C PHE A 159 6.75 1.99 -2.28
N ILE A 160 5.46 1.83 -1.99
CA ILE A 160 4.44 2.86 -2.22
C ILE A 160 3.82 3.22 -0.89
N PHE A 161 3.74 4.52 -0.63
CA PHE A 161 3.10 5.06 0.55
C PHE A 161 2.19 6.22 0.14
N ALA A 162 0.95 6.22 0.59
CA ALA A 162 0.01 7.32 0.40
C ALA A 162 -0.77 7.56 1.69
N SER A 163 -0.79 8.80 2.20
CA SER A 163 -1.44 9.11 3.47
C SER A 163 -2.12 10.46 3.50
N GLN A 164 -3.24 10.55 4.23
CA GLN A 164 -3.89 11.80 4.62
C GLN A 164 -3.22 12.43 5.86
N ASP A 165 -2.45 11.65 6.61
CA ASP A 165 -1.71 12.08 7.80
C ASP A 165 -0.40 12.75 7.37
N ILE A 166 -0.42 14.08 7.32
CA ILE A 166 0.72 14.88 6.85
C ILE A 166 1.96 14.73 7.75
N ASP A 167 1.77 14.49 9.05
CA ASP A 167 2.86 14.33 9.99
C ASP A 167 3.55 12.98 9.76
N LEU A 168 2.78 11.92 9.58
CA LEU A 168 3.31 10.62 9.17
C LEU A 168 4.01 10.69 7.81
N TYR A 169 3.40 11.33 6.81
CA TYR A 169 4.02 11.50 5.49
C TYR A 169 5.38 12.19 5.60
N ASN A 170 5.47 13.29 6.35
CA ASN A 170 6.72 14.02 6.54
C ASN A 170 7.76 13.17 7.28
N GLN A 171 7.34 12.39 8.29
CA GLN A 171 8.23 11.47 9.00
C GLN A 171 8.82 10.41 8.07
N VAL A 172 8.00 9.76 7.22
CA VAL A 172 8.46 8.76 6.26
C VAL A 172 9.40 9.41 5.25
N LYS A 173 9.02 10.57 4.69
CA LYS A 173 9.85 11.29 3.71
C LYS A 173 11.24 11.64 4.27
N LEU A 174 11.33 12.09 5.52
CA LEU A 174 12.60 12.40 6.18
C LEU A 174 13.52 11.19 6.37
N GLN A 175 12.99 9.97 6.37
CA GLN A 175 13.83 8.75 6.41
C GLN A 175 14.43 8.41 5.05
N LEU A 176 13.93 9.02 3.97
CA LEU A 176 14.30 8.71 2.59
C LEU A 176 15.24 9.75 1.96
N GLU A 177 15.47 10.87 2.64
CA GLU A 177 16.39 11.96 2.28
C GLU A 177 17.76 11.81 2.97
#